data_AF-A0A7W8UNG3-F1
#
_entry.id   AF-A0A7W8UNG3-F1
#
_cell.length_a   1.000
_cell.length_b   1.000
_cell.length_c   1.000
_cell.angle_alpha   90.00
_cell.angle_beta   90.00
_cell.angle_gamma   90.00
#
_symmetry.space_group_name_H-M   'P 1'
#
loop_
_entity.id
_entity.type
_entity.pdbx_description
1 polymer ?
#
loop_
_entity_poly.entity_id
_entity_poly.type
_entity_poly.pdbx_seq_one_letter_code
_entity_poly.pdbx_strand_id
1 'polypeptide(L)'
;MDDVAKSAGVERRTVFRHFATKEALFDAFWTFINEGMNAQTLPSTLDELVHAPIDTFQQFDKNQGVIRASIHTPAGYAMRMRRIAARRKAFKQCFDAAEMEPASENGKRAEALFHLLYSAGAWEILKDYAGLTGQEAGEAASWAMQVILKAAKPDAQ
;
A
#
# COMPACT_ATOMS: atom_id res chain seq x y z
N MET A 1 21.77 7.83 12.53
CA MET A 1 22.66 6.68 12.76
C MET A 1 22.99 6.54 14.23
N ASP A 2 23.34 7.63 14.92
CA ASP A 2 23.51 7.59 16.39
C ASP A 2 22.24 7.19 17.13
N ASP A 3 21.09 7.76 16.75
CA ASP A 3 19.81 7.39 17.37
C ASP A 3 19.45 5.93 17.15
N VAL A 4 19.80 5.37 15.98
CA VAL A 4 19.59 3.95 15.67
C VAL A 4 20.50 3.08 16.53
N ALA A 5 21.79 3.44 16.63
CA ALA A 5 22.75 2.72 17.45
C ALA A 5 22.34 2.73 18.94
N LYS A 6 21.94 3.90 19.44
CA LYS A 6 21.42 4.08 20.80
C LYS A 6 20.15 3.26 21.05
N SER A 7 19.17 3.33 20.14
CA SER A 7 17.92 2.57 20.26
C SER A 7 18.14 1.05 20.21
N ALA A 8 19.08 0.60 19.38
CA ALA A 8 19.43 -0.81 19.24
C ALA A 8 20.41 -1.33 20.32
N GLY A 9 20.90 -0.47 21.22
CA GLY A 9 21.86 -0.86 22.26
C GLY A 9 23.23 -1.30 21.72
N VAL A 10 23.63 -0.78 20.55
CA VAL A 10 24.91 -1.12 19.90
C VAL A 10 25.76 0.11 19.64
N GLU A 11 27.07 -0.08 19.45
CA GLU A 11 27.96 1.01 19.04
C GLU A 11 27.70 1.45 17.59
N ARG A 12 27.91 2.75 17.30
CA ARG A 12 27.77 3.32 15.94
C ARG A 12 28.55 2.51 14.89
N ARG A 13 29.77 2.06 15.21
CA ARG A 13 30.60 1.25 14.30
C ARG A 13 29.93 -0.08 13.91
N THR A 14 29.15 -0.67 14.81
CA THR A 14 28.42 -1.91 14.54
C THR A 14 27.34 -1.66 13.50
N VAL A 15 26.60 -0.56 13.61
CA VAL A 15 25.59 -0.19 12.61
C VAL A 15 26.25 0.02 11.24
N PHE A 16 27.36 0.77 11.16
CA PHE A 16 28.06 1.00 9.89
C PHE A 16 28.70 -0.26 9.29
N ARG A 17 29.10 -1.22 10.14
CA ARG A 17 29.62 -2.53 9.68
C ARG A 17 28.56 -3.32 8.92
N HIS A 18 27.30 -3.22 9.33
CA HIS A 18 26.18 -3.90 8.67
C HIS A 18 25.55 -3.06 7.56
N PHE A 19 25.57 -1.73 7.68
CA PHE A 19 24.97 -0.80 6.74
C PHE A 19 25.94 0.34 6.43
N ALA A 20 26.60 0.26 5.27
CA ALA A 20 27.62 1.23 4.88
C ALA A 20 27.11 2.69 4.86
N THR A 21 25.82 2.89 4.59
CA THR A 21 25.18 4.21 4.58
C THR A 21 23.81 4.17 5.28
N LYS A 22 23.28 5.36 5.59
CA LYS A 22 21.93 5.53 6.14
C LYS A 22 20.88 5.02 5.14
N GLU A 23 21.14 5.19 3.86
CA GLU A 23 20.30 4.71 2.76
C GLU A 23 20.31 3.19 2.70
N ALA A 24 21.48 2.55 2.84
CA ALA A 24 21.58 1.09 2.88
C ALA A 24 20.83 0.49 4.08
N LEU A 25 20.87 1.16 5.24
CA LEU A 25 20.06 0.77 6.40
C LEU A 25 18.57 0.85 6.10
N PHE A 26 18.11 1.95 5.50
CA PHE A 26 16.69 2.10 5.17
C PHE A 26 16.23 1.10 4.10
N ASP A 27 17.03 0.86 3.06
CA ASP A 27 16.70 -0.11 2.04
C ASP A 27 16.56 -1.52 2.62
N ALA A 28 17.47 -1.92 3.52
CA ALA A 28 17.39 -3.20 4.22
C ALA A 28 16.21 -3.28 5.19
N PHE A 29 15.98 -2.22 5.99
CA PHE A 29 14.83 -2.12 6.89
C PHE A 29 13.51 -2.27 6.12
N TRP A 30 13.41 -1.67 4.93
CA TRP A 30 12.20 -1.78 4.13
C TRP A 30 12.00 -3.15 3.50
N THR A 31 13.06 -3.83 3.08
CA THR A 31 12.96 -5.24 2.67
C THR A 31 12.40 -6.08 3.81
N PHE A 32 12.97 -5.94 5.01
CA PHE A 32 12.52 -6.64 6.22
C PHE A 32 11.05 -6.36 6.57
N ILE A 33 10.61 -5.10 6.54
CA ILE A 33 9.21 -4.75 6.81
C ILE A 33 8.27 -5.35 5.75
N ASN A 34 8.61 -5.29 4.47
CA ASN A 34 7.74 -5.83 3.42
C ASN A 34 7.62 -7.36 3.51
N GLU A 35 8.71 -8.06 3.82
CA GLU A 35 8.71 -9.50 4.08
C GLU A 35 7.86 -9.85 5.30
N GLY A 36 8.01 -9.11 6.41
CA GLY A 36 7.28 -9.36 7.66
C GLY A 36 5.79 -9.01 7.62
N MET A 37 5.35 -8.07 6.77
CA MET A 37 3.94 -7.71 6.64
C MET A 37 3.13 -8.70 5.79
N ASN A 38 3.74 -9.77 5.26
CA ASN A 38 3.20 -10.52 4.11
C ASN A 38 2.71 -9.52 3.04
N ALA A 39 3.50 -8.46 2.77
CA ALA A 39 3.09 -7.41 1.85
C ALA A 39 2.75 -8.09 0.53
N GLN A 40 1.44 -8.21 0.26
CA GLN A 40 0.92 -9.15 -0.72
C GLN A 40 1.63 -8.94 -2.05
N THR A 41 1.88 -10.05 -2.74
CA THR A 41 2.15 -10.06 -4.17
C THR A 41 1.22 -9.04 -4.83
N LEU A 42 1.78 -8.17 -5.67
CA LEU A 42 0.97 -7.24 -6.47
C LEU A 42 -0.19 -8.03 -7.09
N PRO A 43 -1.44 -7.54 -6.99
CA PRO A 43 -2.58 -8.30 -7.46
C PRO A 43 -2.41 -8.61 -8.94
N SER A 44 -2.78 -9.84 -9.31
CA SER A 44 -2.69 -10.36 -10.66
C SER A 44 -4.06 -10.39 -11.36
N THR A 45 -5.14 -10.36 -10.57
CA THR A 45 -6.51 -10.31 -11.06
C THR A 45 -7.29 -9.15 -10.43
N LEU A 46 -8.38 -8.75 -11.11
CA LEU A 46 -9.28 -7.72 -10.58
C LEU A 46 -9.94 -8.14 -9.26
N ASP A 47 -10.26 -9.44 -9.10
CA ASP A 47 -10.85 -9.97 -7.88
C ASP A 47 -9.88 -9.89 -6.69
N GLU A 48 -8.62 -10.29 -6.90
CA GLU A 48 -7.56 -10.11 -5.90
C GLU A 48 -7.39 -8.63 -5.54
N LEU A 49 -7.38 -7.75 -6.53
CA LEU A 49 -7.24 -6.31 -6.31
C LEU A 49 -8.38 -5.74 -5.45
N VAL A 50 -9.61 -6.17 -5.70
CA VAL A 50 -10.81 -5.74 -4.95
C VAL A 50 -10.78 -6.23 -3.51
N HIS A 51 -10.33 -7.46 -3.27
CA HIS A 51 -10.31 -8.05 -1.92
C HIS A 51 -9.05 -7.71 -1.12
N ALA A 52 -7.97 -7.26 -1.77
CA ALA A 52 -6.69 -6.95 -1.13
C ALA A 52 -6.76 -6.02 0.10
N PRO A 53 -7.63 -4.99 0.17
CA PRO A 53 -7.74 -4.15 1.36
C PRO A 53 -8.16 -4.91 2.63
N ILE A 54 -8.96 -5.98 2.50
CA ILE A 54 -9.51 -6.75 3.63
C ILE A 54 -8.36 -7.33 4.48
N ASP A 55 -7.37 -7.93 3.84
CA ASP A 55 -6.21 -8.49 4.53
C ASP A 55 -5.17 -7.41 4.86
N THR A 56 -4.93 -6.49 3.92
CA THR A 56 -3.82 -5.54 4.02
C THR A 56 -4.01 -4.56 5.16
N PHE A 57 -5.23 -4.06 5.36
CA PHE A 57 -5.49 -3.05 6.37
C PHE A 57 -5.44 -3.62 7.79
N GLN A 58 -5.75 -4.90 7.97
CA GLN A 58 -5.50 -5.60 9.24
C GLN A 58 -3.99 -5.70 9.55
N GLN A 59 -3.17 -5.93 8.53
CA GLN A 59 -1.71 -5.94 8.70
C GLN A 59 -1.16 -4.55 9.00
N PHE A 60 -1.76 -3.50 8.45
CA PHE A 60 -1.43 -2.12 8.80
C PHE A 60 -1.76 -1.83 10.26
N ASP A 61 -2.87 -2.33 10.78
CA ASP A 61 -3.25 -2.21 12.18
C ASP A 61 -2.26 -2.88 13.14
N LYS A 62 -1.61 -3.97 12.74
CA LYS A 62 -0.55 -4.61 13.54
C LYS A 62 0.77 -3.84 13.48
N ASN A 63 0.97 -3.01 12.45
CA ASN A 63 2.24 -2.35 12.14
C ASN A 63 2.11 -0.81 12.07
N GLN A 64 1.16 -0.21 12.81
CA GLN A 64 0.73 1.18 12.62
C GLN A 64 1.87 2.19 12.64
N GLY A 65 2.81 2.06 13.57
CA GLY A 65 3.95 2.98 13.67
C GLY A 65 4.79 3.01 12.39
N VAL A 66 5.01 1.84 11.77
CA VAL A 66 5.75 1.71 10.52
C VAL A 66 4.94 2.28 9.35
N ILE A 67 3.65 1.97 9.29
CA ILE A 67 2.77 2.49 8.22
C ILE A 67 2.68 4.01 8.28
N ARG A 68 2.48 4.60 9.46
CA ARG A 68 2.46 6.05 9.63
C ARG A 68 3.80 6.70 9.29
N ALA A 69 4.92 6.08 9.67
CA ALA A 69 6.24 6.54 9.24
C ALA A 69 6.38 6.52 7.70
N SER A 70 5.78 5.53 7.03
CA SER A 70 5.75 5.46 5.56
C SER A 70 4.91 6.57 4.90
N ILE A 71 3.92 7.11 5.60
CA ILE A 71 3.03 8.17 5.12
C ILE A 71 3.67 9.54 5.37
N HIS A 72 4.14 9.79 6.60
CA HIS A 72 4.46 11.13 7.11
C HIS A 72 5.94 11.52 7.12
N THR A 73 6.85 10.62 6.73
CA THR A 73 8.28 10.93 6.66
C THR A 73 8.78 11.06 5.21
N PRO A 74 9.78 11.90 4.93
CA PRO A 74 10.39 12.00 3.60
C PRO A 74 10.96 10.67 3.09
N ALA A 75 11.58 9.88 3.97
CA ALA A 75 12.13 8.56 3.63
C ALA A 75 11.01 7.57 3.28
N GLY A 76 9.92 7.58 4.04
CA GLY A 76 8.72 6.79 3.77
C GLY A 76 8.08 7.15 2.42
N TYR A 77 7.91 8.44 2.16
CA TYR A 77 7.40 8.93 0.88
C TYR A 77 8.26 8.48 -0.31
N ALA A 78 9.58 8.70 -0.24
CA ALA A 78 10.51 8.30 -1.29
C ALA A 78 10.42 6.80 -1.60
N MET A 79 10.29 5.95 -0.57
CA MET A 79 10.10 4.51 -0.74
C MET A 79 8.79 4.18 -1.46
N ARG A 80 7.65 4.75 -1.02
CA ARG A 80 6.36 4.51 -1.68
C ARG A 80 6.40 4.91 -3.15
N MET A 81 7.09 6.01 -3.47
CA MET A 81 7.26 6.47 -4.85
C MET A 81 8.11 5.51 -5.70
N ARG A 82 9.14 4.84 -5.14
CA ARG A 82 9.91 3.82 -5.87
C ARG A 82 9.06 2.64 -6.34
N ARG A 83 7.97 2.31 -5.64
CA ARG A 83 7.06 1.21 -5.98
C ARG A 83 5.92 1.63 -6.92
N ILE A 84 5.74 2.93 -7.20
CA ILE A 84 4.55 3.42 -7.90
C ILE A 84 4.44 2.89 -9.33
N ALA A 85 5.56 2.73 -10.04
CA ALA A 85 5.58 2.22 -11.40
C ALA A 85 5.10 0.76 -11.48
N ALA A 86 5.61 -0.09 -10.57
CA ALA A 86 5.19 -1.49 -10.49
C ALA A 86 3.72 -1.62 -10.10
N ARG A 87 3.26 -0.79 -9.14
CA ARG A 87 1.86 -0.75 -8.72
C ARG A 87 0.91 -0.33 -9.84
N ARG A 88 1.23 0.74 -10.57
CA ARG A 88 0.45 1.20 -11.74
C ARG A 88 0.36 0.10 -12.79
N LYS A 89 1.49 -0.55 -13.10
CA LYS A 89 1.53 -1.66 -14.05
C LYS A 89 0.60 -2.80 -13.63
N ALA A 90 0.68 -3.25 -12.37
CA ALA A 90 -0.15 -4.34 -11.87
C ALA A 90 -1.65 -4.00 -11.89
N PHE A 91 -2.02 -2.79 -11.49
CA PHE A 91 -3.42 -2.36 -11.49
C PHE A 91 -3.95 -2.29 -12.91
N LYS A 92 -3.20 -1.65 -13.81
CA LYS A 92 -3.53 -1.63 -15.24
C LYS A 92 -3.73 -3.04 -15.79
N GLN A 93 -2.85 -4.00 -15.47
CA GLN A 93 -2.99 -5.39 -15.90
C GLN A 93 -4.27 -6.05 -15.37
N CYS A 94 -4.66 -5.78 -14.12
CA CYS A 94 -5.91 -6.28 -13.55
C CYS A 94 -7.14 -5.74 -14.29
N PHE A 95 -7.14 -4.45 -14.64
CA PHE A 95 -8.23 -3.82 -15.39
C PHE A 95 -8.29 -4.32 -16.84
N ASP A 96 -7.14 -4.40 -17.52
CA ASP A 96 -7.03 -4.91 -18.89
C ASP A 96 -7.55 -6.36 -18.99
N ALA A 97 -7.19 -7.22 -18.02
CA ALA A 97 -7.60 -8.62 -17.99
C ALA A 97 -9.10 -8.83 -17.71
N ALA A 98 -9.76 -7.85 -17.08
CA ALA A 98 -11.19 -7.90 -16.81
C ALA A 98 -12.05 -7.35 -17.96
N GLU A 99 -11.44 -7.07 -19.12
CA GLU A 99 -12.07 -6.40 -20.27
C GLU A 99 -12.76 -5.08 -19.90
N MET A 100 -12.38 -4.51 -18.75
CA MET A 100 -12.83 -3.20 -18.33
C MET A 100 -12.04 -2.20 -19.13
N GLU A 101 -12.64 -1.64 -20.17
CA GLU A 101 -11.97 -0.72 -21.08
C GLU A 101 -11.38 0.48 -20.31
N PRO A 102 -10.08 0.48 -19.95
CA PRO A 102 -9.50 1.55 -19.14
C PRO A 102 -9.30 2.80 -19.98
N ALA A 103 -9.52 2.72 -21.30
CA ALA A 103 -9.59 3.86 -22.20
C ALA A 103 -10.90 4.64 -22.04
N SER A 104 -11.97 4.02 -21.52
CA SER A 104 -13.21 4.71 -21.16
C SER A 104 -12.96 5.70 -20.02
N GLU A 105 -13.68 6.83 -20.00
CA GLU A 105 -13.56 7.80 -18.92
C GLU A 105 -13.91 7.19 -17.55
N ASN A 106 -14.85 6.25 -17.50
CA ASN A 106 -15.22 5.55 -16.27
C ASN A 106 -14.13 4.57 -15.81
N GLY A 107 -13.48 3.85 -16.73
CA GLY A 107 -12.34 2.98 -16.43
C GLY A 107 -11.16 3.73 -15.81
N LYS A 108 -10.78 4.88 -16.39
CA LYS A 108 -9.72 5.75 -15.83
C LYS A 108 -10.05 6.23 -14.42
N ARG A 109 -11.29 6.65 -14.18
CA ARG A 109 -11.76 7.10 -12.86
C ARG A 109 -11.72 5.94 -11.85
N ALA A 110 -12.16 4.76 -12.26
CA ALA A 110 -12.13 3.57 -11.43
C ALA A 110 -10.68 3.19 -11.03
N GLU A 111 -9.75 3.13 -11.98
CA GLU A 111 -8.34 2.81 -11.70
C GLU A 111 -7.72 3.83 -10.73
N ALA A 112 -7.97 5.13 -10.94
CA ALA A 112 -7.49 6.18 -10.05
C ALA A 112 -8.05 6.05 -8.62
N LEU A 113 -9.35 5.78 -8.48
CA LEU A 113 -9.99 5.54 -7.19
C LEU A 113 -9.48 4.27 -6.52
N PHE A 114 -9.15 3.23 -7.28
CA PHE A 114 -8.57 2.00 -6.74
C PHE A 114 -7.18 2.25 -6.12
N HIS A 115 -6.37 3.11 -6.75
CA HIS A 115 -5.11 3.54 -6.14
C HIS A 115 -5.31 4.27 -4.80
N LEU A 116 -6.34 5.12 -4.71
CA LEU A 116 -6.70 5.83 -3.49
C LEU A 116 -7.21 4.85 -2.41
N LEU A 117 -8.22 4.05 -2.73
CA LEU A 117 -8.91 3.16 -1.80
C LEU A 117 -8.01 2.05 -1.27
N TYR A 118 -7.11 1.51 -2.09
CA TYR A 118 -6.13 0.53 -1.63
C TYR A 118 -4.82 1.20 -1.17
N SER A 119 -4.85 2.36 -0.51
CA SER A 119 -3.65 3.04 -0.03
C SER A 119 -3.51 3.03 1.50
N ALA A 120 -2.28 3.14 1.98
CA ALA A 120 -2.00 3.38 3.41
C ALA A 120 -2.68 4.67 3.93
N GLY A 121 -2.85 5.68 3.07
CA GLY A 121 -3.58 6.90 3.43
C GLY A 121 -5.09 6.67 3.60
N ALA A 122 -5.71 5.81 2.79
CA ALA A 122 -7.11 5.44 2.99
C ALA A 122 -7.30 4.68 4.31
N TRP A 123 -6.41 3.73 4.63
CA TRP A 123 -6.41 3.08 5.94
C TRP A 123 -6.31 4.09 7.09
N GLU A 124 -5.36 5.02 7.01
CA GLU A 124 -5.15 6.03 8.06
C GLU A 124 -6.40 6.92 8.26
N ILE A 125 -6.99 7.42 7.17
CA ILE A 125 -8.18 8.26 7.23
C ILE A 125 -9.39 7.49 7.77
N LEU A 126 -9.65 6.28 7.26
CA LEU A 126 -10.77 5.46 7.74
C LEU A 126 -10.62 5.12 9.22
N LYS A 127 -9.39 4.91 9.69
CA LYS A 127 -9.10 4.68 11.10
C LYS A 127 -9.28 5.94 11.94
N ASP A 128 -8.60 7.01 11.59
CA ASP A 128 -8.50 8.20 12.45
C ASP A 128 -9.77 9.06 12.40
N TYR A 129 -10.44 9.14 11.25
CA TYR A 129 -11.57 10.04 11.06
C TYR A 129 -12.91 9.31 11.21
N ALA A 130 -13.00 8.08 10.71
CA ALA A 130 -14.22 7.27 10.80
C ALA A 130 -14.21 6.28 11.99
N GLY A 131 -13.09 6.16 12.71
CA GLY A 131 -13.00 5.32 13.91
C GLY A 131 -12.96 3.82 13.62
N LEU A 132 -12.70 3.42 12.37
CA LEU A 132 -12.75 2.01 11.96
C LEU A 132 -11.49 1.25 12.37
N THR A 133 -11.65 -0.03 12.72
CA THR A 133 -10.54 -0.99 12.79
C THR A 133 -9.97 -1.24 11.40
N GLY A 134 -8.76 -1.78 11.31
CA GLY A 134 -8.15 -2.15 10.04
C GLY A 134 -9.00 -3.18 9.26
N GLN A 135 -9.70 -4.07 9.96
CA GLN A 135 -10.65 -4.99 9.35
C GLN A 135 -11.83 -4.24 8.72
N GLU A 136 -12.55 -3.44 9.51
CA GLU A 136 -13.71 -2.67 9.03
C GLU A 136 -13.33 -1.69 7.91
N ALA A 137 -12.17 -1.05 8.01
CA ALA A 137 -11.65 -0.17 6.97
C ALA A 137 -11.36 -0.93 5.67
N GLY A 138 -10.81 -2.15 5.75
CA GLY A 138 -10.54 -3.01 4.61
C GLY A 138 -11.82 -3.47 3.91
N GLU A 139 -12.82 -3.87 4.71
CA GLU A 139 -14.17 -4.22 4.23
C GLU A 139 -14.85 -3.03 3.55
N ALA A 140 -14.80 -1.84 4.17
CA ALA A 140 -15.37 -0.62 3.61
C ALA A 140 -14.71 -0.20 2.29
N ALA A 141 -13.37 -0.27 2.21
CA ALA A 141 -12.63 0.03 0.99
C ALA A 141 -12.94 -0.98 -0.13
N SER A 142 -12.97 -2.28 0.20
CA SER A 142 -13.31 -3.34 -0.75
C SER A 142 -14.75 -3.21 -1.27
N TRP A 143 -15.71 -2.93 -0.39
CA TRP A 143 -17.09 -2.64 -0.77
C TRP A 143 -17.18 -1.45 -1.73
N ALA A 144 -16.50 -0.34 -1.43
CA ALA A 144 -16.48 0.83 -2.31
C ALA A 144 -15.88 0.51 -3.69
N MET A 145 -14.80 -0.29 -3.73
CA MET A 145 -14.19 -0.76 -4.97
C MET A 145 -15.18 -1.60 -5.80
N GLN A 146 -15.95 -2.51 -5.18
CA GLN A 146 -16.99 -3.28 -5.87
C GLN A 146 -18.10 -2.40 -6.44
N VAL A 147 -18.55 -1.38 -5.70
CA VAL A 147 -19.55 -0.42 -6.17
C VAL A 147 -19.04 0.36 -7.38
N ILE A 148 -17.80 0.84 -7.33
CA ILE A 148 -17.16 1.55 -8.44
C ILE A 148 -17.06 0.67 -9.68
N LEU A 149 -16.68 -0.60 -9.56
CA LEU A 149 -16.61 -1.50 -10.71
C LEU A 149 -17.98 -1.71 -11.36
N LYS A 150 -19.04 -1.87 -10.56
CA LYS A 150 -20.40 -1.98 -11.09
C LYS A 150 -20.80 -0.73 -11.86
N ALA A 151 -20.47 0.45 -11.34
CA ALA A 151 -20.77 1.73 -11.99
C ALA A 151 -19.87 2.04 -13.21
N ALA A 152 -18.70 1.41 -13.30
CA ALA A 152 -17.74 1.63 -14.37
C ALA A 152 -17.93 0.68 -15.57
N LYS A 153 -18.72 -0.39 -15.42
CA LYS A 153 -19.10 -1.24 -16.55
C LYS A 153 -19.93 -0.43 -17.56
N PRO A 154 -19.67 -0.56 -18.86
CA PRO A 154 -20.56 0.01 -19.86
C PRO A 154 -21.97 -0.57 -19.68
N ASP A 155 -23.00 0.26 -19.87
CA ASP A 155 -24.39 -0.20 -19.88
C ASP A 155 -24.50 -1.37 -20.86
N ALA A 156 -25.13 -2.46 -20.41
CA ALA A 156 -25.46 -3.55 -21.31
C ALA A 156 -26.43 -3.01 -22.37
N GLN A 157 -25.94 -2.83 -23.60
CA GLN A 157 -26.77 -2.57 -24.78
C GLN A 157 -27.54 -3.83 -25.17
#